data_AF-A0A2L0D3D0-F1
#
_entry.id   AF-A0A2L0D3D0-F1
#
_cell.length_a   1.000
_cell.length_b   1.000
_cell.length_c   1.000
_cell.angle_alpha   90.00
_cell.angle_beta   90.00
_cell.angle_gamma   90.00
#
_symmetry.space_group_name_H-M   'P 1'
#
loop_
_entity.id
_entity.type
_entity.pdbx_description
1 polymer ?
#
loop_
_entity_poly.entity_id
_entity_poly.type
_entity_poly.pdbx_seq_one_letter_code
_entity_poly.pdbx_strand_id
1 'polypeptide(L)'
;MNWSKVFMKLLKIILVILVSITLMGCRKVTKSDNLTVTNIHNKVIKDKTTSKDLKELFGEPLRYIHDSEKTKELYAYWSNYEGGVNYSLENNTDYWETIQDAIKGNKYSYSDFDGYYEYSGKNLGIKSVYFIMINDKVFSFKFNGDIVDESVAQKDKYLRQILD
;
A
#
# COMPACT_ATOMS: atom_id res chain seq x y z
N MET A 1 33.40 -51.72 18.84
CA MET A 1 32.42 -50.86 18.14
C MET A 1 32.91 -49.42 18.25
N ASN A 2 33.17 -48.74 17.12
CA ASN A 2 33.92 -47.48 17.13
C ASN A 2 32.98 -46.27 17.34
N TRP A 3 32.79 -45.87 18.59
CA TRP A 3 31.80 -44.89 19.04
C TRP A 3 31.96 -43.50 18.41
N SER A 4 33.18 -43.09 18.04
CA SER A 4 33.43 -41.79 17.39
C SER A 4 32.80 -41.69 15.99
N LYS A 5 32.80 -42.79 15.22
CA LYS A 5 32.16 -42.85 13.90
C LYS A 5 30.64 -42.81 13.98
N VAL A 6 30.07 -43.36 15.05
CA VAL A 6 28.62 -43.34 15.30
C VAL A 6 28.18 -41.94 15.71
N PHE A 7 28.96 -41.27 16.58
CA PHE A 7 28.68 -39.90 17.03
C PHE A 7 28.76 -38.87 15.89
N MET A 8 29.78 -38.94 15.02
CA MET A 8 29.87 -38.06 13.85
C MET A 8 28.73 -38.26 12.83
N LYS A 9 28.21 -39.49 12.69
CA LYS A 9 27.05 -39.76 11.83
C LYS A 9 25.77 -39.15 12.42
N LEU A 10 25.56 -39.27 13.73
CA LEU A 10 24.43 -38.66 14.44
C LEU A 10 24.45 -37.13 14.35
N LEU A 11 25.62 -36.50 14.52
CA LEU A 11 25.76 -35.04 14.45
C LEU A 11 25.41 -34.49 13.05
N LYS A 12 25.82 -35.19 11.98
CA LYS A 12 25.48 -34.82 10.60
C LYS A 12 23.98 -34.90 10.32
N ILE A 13 23.30 -35.90 10.89
CA ILE A 13 21.85 -36.06 10.76
C ILE A 13 21.12 -34.91 11.48
N ILE A 14 21.56 -34.55 12.70
CA ILE A 14 20.98 -33.44 13.46
C ILE A 14 21.18 -32.10 12.72
N LEU A 15 22.35 -31.88 12.12
CA LEU A 15 22.63 -30.66 11.36
C LEU A 15 21.74 -30.53 10.11
N VAL A 16 21.49 -31.63 9.39
CA VAL A 16 20.59 -31.66 8.23
C VAL A 16 19.14 -31.41 8.64
N ILE A 17 18.71 -31.94 9.79
CA ILE A 17 17.36 -31.71 10.33
C ILE A 17 17.20 -30.23 10.75
N LEU A 18 18.20 -29.63 11.41
CA LEU A 18 18.17 -28.21 11.80
C LEU A 18 18.11 -27.26 10.59
N VAL A 19 18.86 -27.55 9.53
CA VAL A 19 18.82 -26.77 8.28
C VAL A 19 17.46 -26.90 7.59
N SER A 20 16.81 -28.07 7.68
CA SER A 20 15.49 -28.31 7.09
C SER A 20 14.37 -27.52 7.79
N ILE A 21 14.46 -27.30 9.11
CA ILE A 21 13.46 -26.54 9.87
C ILE A 21 13.53 -25.03 9.55
N THR A 22 14.69 -24.53 9.11
CA THR A 22 14.84 -23.09 8.76
C THR A 22 14.25 -22.70 7.40
N LEU A 23 13.85 -23.65 6.55
CA LEU A 23 13.30 -23.37 5.21
C LEU A 23 11.76 -23.30 5.18
N MET A 24 11.08 -23.55 6.29
CA MET A 24 9.61 -23.56 6.37
C MET A 24 9.01 -22.24 6.89
N GLY A 25 9.80 -21.16 6.88
CA GLY A 25 9.31 -19.81 7.08
C GLY A 25 8.61 -19.25 5.84
N CYS A 26 7.63 -19.96 5.28
CA CYS A 26 6.69 -19.37 4.33
C CYS A 26 5.90 -18.29 5.09
N ARG A 27 6.44 -17.08 5.16
CA ARG A 27 5.67 -15.89 5.58
C ARG A 27 4.51 -15.80 4.59
N LYS A 28 3.31 -16.18 5.02
CA LYS A 28 2.08 -15.84 4.31
C LYS A 28 2.08 -14.32 4.19
N VAL A 29 2.41 -13.82 3.00
CA VAL A 29 2.26 -12.41 2.67
C VAL A 29 0.77 -12.12 2.82
N THR A 30 0.43 -11.35 3.84
CA THR A 30 -0.94 -10.92 4.07
C THR A 30 -1.29 -9.87 3.00
N LYS A 31 -2.54 -9.77 2.56
CA LYS A 31 -2.92 -8.77 1.54
C LYS A 31 -2.55 -7.34 1.96
N SER A 32 -2.64 -7.04 3.26
CA SER A 32 -2.18 -5.78 3.85
C SER A 32 -0.68 -5.51 3.69
N ASP A 33 0.14 -6.55 3.50
CA ASP A 33 1.57 -6.36 3.22
C ASP A 33 1.81 -5.78 1.83
N ASN A 34 0.83 -5.87 0.92
CA ASN A 34 0.90 -5.26 -0.40
C ASN A 34 0.51 -3.79 -0.41
N LEU A 35 -0.01 -3.24 0.69
CA LEU A 35 -0.37 -1.83 0.77
C LEU A 35 0.89 -0.98 0.92
N THR A 36 1.43 -0.52 -0.21
CA THR A 36 2.56 0.41 -0.30
C THR A 36 2.25 1.49 -1.33
N VAL A 37 2.91 2.64 -1.25
CA VAL A 37 2.73 3.74 -2.22
C VAL A 37 3.03 3.29 -3.64
N THR A 38 4.11 2.51 -3.83
CA THR A 38 4.47 1.92 -5.13
C THR A 38 3.40 0.97 -5.66
N ASN A 39 2.82 0.12 -4.81
CA ASN A 39 1.78 -0.81 -5.26
C ASN A 39 0.46 -0.10 -5.57
N ILE A 40 0.13 0.97 -4.85
CA ILE A 40 -1.02 1.81 -5.16
C ILE A 40 -0.86 2.39 -6.57
N HIS A 41 0.28 3.03 -6.84
CA HIS A 41 0.62 3.54 -8.18
C HIS A 41 0.52 2.48 -9.29
N ASN A 42 1.11 1.30 -9.06
CA ASN A 42 1.25 0.30 -10.10
C ASN A 42 -0.05 -0.48 -10.38
N LYS A 43 -0.93 -0.62 -9.39
CA LYS A 43 -2.07 -1.55 -9.46
C LYS A 43 -3.43 -0.86 -9.44
N VAL A 44 -3.53 0.36 -8.90
CA VAL A 44 -4.79 1.10 -8.88
C VAL A 44 -4.92 1.89 -10.18
N ILE A 45 -5.98 1.60 -10.93
CA ILE A 45 -6.31 2.27 -12.19
C ILE A 45 -7.57 3.09 -11.94
N LYS A 46 -7.48 4.42 -12.08
CA LYS A 46 -8.62 5.32 -11.90
C LYS A 46 -9.75 4.99 -12.89
N ASP A 47 -11.01 5.17 -12.46
CA ASP A 47 -12.26 4.78 -13.13
C ASP A 47 -12.38 3.28 -13.52
N LYS A 48 -11.50 2.42 -12.98
CA LYS A 48 -11.53 0.97 -13.24
C LYS A 48 -11.47 0.13 -11.98
N THR A 49 -10.55 0.44 -11.06
CA THR A 49 -10.40 -0.32 -9.81
C THR A 49 -11.63 -0.14 -8.93
N THR A 50 -12.23 -1.23 -8.51
CA THR A 50 -13.45 -1.25 -7.67
C THR A 50 -13.14 -1.40 -6.18
N SER A 51 -14.12 -1.24 -5.30
CA SER A 51 -13.95 -1.55 -3.87
C SER A 51 -13.58 -3.03 -3.64
N LYS A 52 -14.13 -3.94 -4.46
CA LYS A 52 -13.77 -5.36 -4.43
C LYS A 52 -12.30 -5.58 -4.77
N ASP A 53 -11.79 -4.90 -5.80
CA ASP A 53 -10.38 -4.99 -6.20
C ASP A 53 -9.46 -4.45 -5.10
N LEU A 54 -9.83 -3.34 -4.45
CA LEU A 54 -9.09 -2.80 -3.29
C LEU A 54 -8.99 -3.85 -2.17
N LYS A 55 -10.07 -4.58 -1.89
CA LYS A 55 -10.07 -5.66 -0.90
C LYS A 55 -9.22 -6.86 -1.31
N GLU A 56 -9.21 -7.18 -2.59
CA GLU A 56 -8.38 -8.26 -3.12
C GLU A 56 -6.89 -7.91 -3.07
N LEU A 57 -6.55 -6.67 -3.39
CA LEU A 57 -5.18 -6.16 -3.40
C LEU A 57 -4.61 -5.93 -2.00
N PHE A 58 -5.38 -5.27 -1.13
CA PHE A 58 -4.88 -4.69 0.12
C PHE A 58 -5.55 -5.22 1.39
N GLY A 59 -6.59 -6.04 1.28
CA GLY A 59 -7.35 -6.58 2.43
C GLY A 59 -8.53 -5.68 2.82
N GLU A 60 -9.06 -5.86 4.04
CA GLU A 60 -10.19 -5.03 4.47
C GLU A 60 -9.74 -3.60 4.81
N PRO A 61 -10.56 -2.59 4.49
CA PRO A 61 -10.30 -1.21 4.88
C PRO A 61 -10.37 -1.06 6.40
N LEU A 62 -9.71 -0.05 6.95
CA LEU A 62 -9.92 0.36 8.34
C LEU A 62 -11.37 0.83 8.54
N ARG A 63 -11.88 1.60 7.58
CA ARG A 63 -13.27 2.04 7.54
C ARG A 63 -13.68 2.45 6.13
N TYR A 64 -14.98 2.42 5.90
CA TYR A 64 -15.64 2.97 4.73
C TYR A 64 -16.61 4.06 5.19
N ILE A 65 -16.57 5.22 4.53
CA ILE A 65 -17.52 6.30 4.76
C ILE A 65 -18.29 6.55 3.47
N HIS A 66 -19.61 6.40 3.52
CA HIS A 66 -20.53 6.73 2.43
C HIS A 66 -21.23 8.05 2.72
N ASP A 67 -20.49 9.14 2.51
CA ASP A 67 -20.91 10.50 2.83
C ASP A 67 -20.21 11.45 1.84
N SER A 68 -20.99 11.97 0.89
CA SER A 68 -20.46 12.77 -0.22
C SER A 68 -19.83 14.07 0.27
N GLU A 69 -20.43 14.76 1.24
CA GLU A 69 -19.92 16.02 1.77
C GLU A 69 -18.59 15.82 2.51
N LYS A 70 -18.50 14.82 3.40
CA LYS A 70 -17.22 14.49 4.04
C LYS A 70 -16.15 14.07 3.05
N THR A 71 -16.54 13.40 1.97
CA THR A 71 -15.62 12.99 0.91
C THR A 71 -15.08 14.19 0.15
N LYS A 72 -15.94 15.16 -0.17
CA LYS A 72 -15.54 16.43 -0.79
C LYS A 72 -14.59 17.22 0.10
N GLU A 73 -14.92 17.37 1.38
CA GLU A 73 -14.08 18.05 2.37
C GLU A 73 -12.69 17.41 2.47
N LEU A 74 -12.64 16.08 2.60
CA LEU A 74 -11.39 15.34 2.71
C LEU A 74 -10.55 15.45 1.43
N TYR A 75 -11.18 15.30 0.27
CA TYR A 75 -10.50 15.40 -1.01
C TYR A 75 -9.98 16.83 -1.26
N ALA A 76 -10.76 17.85 -0.96
CA ALA A 76 -10.36 19.25 -1.07
C ALA A 76 -9.20 19.56 -0.12
N TYR A 77 -9.26 19.12 1.13
CA TYR A 77 -8.19 19.33 2.10
C TYR A 77 -6.85 18.77 1.59
N TRP A 78 -6.80 17.48 1.24
CA TRP A 78 -5.56 16.85 0.79
C TRP A 78 -5.14 17.20 -0.63
N SER A 79 -5.99 17.87 -1.40
CA SER A 79 -5.62 18.42 -2.71
C SER A 79 -4.96 19.79 -2.61
N ASN A 80 -5.22 20.54 -1.53
CA ASN A 80 -4.67 21.89 -1.33
C ASN A 80 -3.65 21.96 -0.19
N TYR A 81 -3.42 20.87 0.54
CA TYR A 81 -2.44 20.83 1.61
C TYR A 81 -1.02 20.80 1.02
N GLU A 82 -0.31 21.93 1.11
CA GLU A 82 1.08 22.12 0.66
C GLU A 82 2.10 21.55 1.66
N GLY A 83 1.94 20.28 2.00
CA GLY A 83 2.82 19.57 2.90
C GLY A 83 2.64 18.06 2.83
N GLY A 84 3.53 17.34 3.52
CA GLY A 84 3.51 15.88 3.59
C GLY A 84 3.58 15.18 2.24
N VAL A 85 3.17 13.92 2.23
CA VAL A 85 3.51 13.01 1.13
C VAL A 85 2.88 13.41 -0.20
N ASN A 86 1.65 13.92 -0.23
CA ASN A 86 1.01 14.28 -1.51
C ASN A 86 1.80 15.38 -2.23
N TYR A 87 2.17 16.44 -1.49
CA TYR A 87 2.93 17.58 -1.99
C TYR A 87 4.36 17.18 -2.35
N SER A 88 5.05 16.42 -1.48
CA SER A 88 6.41 15.99 -1.76
C SER A 88 6.50 15.06 -2.97
N LEU A 89 5.51 14.18 -3.19
CA LEU A 89 5.44 13.35 -4.39
C LEU A 89 5.22 14.18 -5.66
N GLU A 90 4.40 15.24 -5.59
CA GLU A 90 4.15 16.13 -6.72
C GLU A 90 5.40 16.91 -7.14
N ASN A 91 6.16 17.43 -6.17
CA ASN A 91 7.31 18.29 -6.49
C ASN A 91 8.59 17.54 -6.84
N ASN A 92 8.74 16.30 -6.37
CA ASN A 92 10.01 15.58 -6.45
C ASN A 92 9.95 14.30 -7.28
N THR A 93 8.77 13.89 -7.77
CA THR A 93 8.60 12.64 -8.50
C THR A 93 7.59 12.75 -9.63
N ASP A 94 7.58 11.77 -10.54
CA ASP A 94 6.58 11.61 -11.59
C ASP A 94 5.32 10.87 -11.11
N TYR A 95 5.14 10.69 -9.80
CA TYR A 95 4.13 9.80 -9.22
C TYR A 95 2.71 10.13 -9.71
N TRP A 96 2.29 11.39 -9.63
CA TRP A 96 0.93 11.78 -10.01
C TRP A 96 0.72 11.81 -11.52
N GLU A 97 1.79 12.10 -12.28
CA GLU A 97 1.77 12.18 -13.74
C GLU A 97 1.67 10.80 -14.41
N THR A 98 2.21 9.77 -13.76
CA THR A 98 2.33 8.42 -14.32
C THR A 98 1.29 7.42 -13.79
N ILE A 99 0.37 7.87 -12.92
CA ILE A 99 -0.78 7.06 -12.51
C ILE A 99 -1.64 6.67 -13.71
N GLN A 100 -2.07 5.42 -13.72
CA GLN A 100 -2.96 4.88 -14.73
C GLN A 100 -4.40 5.40 -14.56
N ASP A 101 -4.94 5.94 -15.64
CA ASP A 101 -6.34 6.33 -15.76
C ASP A 101 -6.99 5.56 -16.92
N ALA A 102 -8.12 4.92 -16.66
CA ALA A 102 -8.86 4.18 -17.68
C ALA A 102 -9.56 5.10 -18.69
N ILE A 103 -9.86 6.35 -18.32
CA ILE A 103 -10.51 7.33 -19.18
C ILE A 103 -9.68 8.61 -19.21
N LYS A 104 -9.34 9.09 -20.41
CA LYS A 104 -8.69 10.39 -20.58
C LYS A 104 -9.75 11.50 -20.58
N GLY A 105 -9.76 12.34 -19.55
CA GLY A 105 -10.61 13.53 -19.45
C GLY A 105 -11.63 13.50 -18.30
N ASN A 106 -12.32 14.62 -18.08
CA ASN A 106 -13.26 14.76 -16.95
C ASN A 106 -14.61 14.13 -17.28
N LYS A 107 -14.78 12.86 -16.91
CA LYS A 107 -16.08 12.17 -16.92
C LYS A 107 -16.93 12.48 -15.70
N TYR A 108 -16.29 12.80 -14.57
CA TYR A 108 -16.95 13.03 -13.29
C TYR A 108 -16.58 14.39 -12.72
N SER A 109 -17.40 14.83 -11.78
CA SER A 109 -17.32 16.09 -11.08
C SER A 109 -17.37 15.88 -9.57
N TYR A 110 -17.12 16.94 -8.80
CA TYR A 110 -17.18 16.92 -7.34
C TYR A 110 -18.53 16.44 -6.78
N SER A 111 -19.64 16.65 -7.51
CA SER A 111 -20.96 16.22 -7.07
C SER A 111 -21.17 14.71 -7.15
N ASP A 112 -20.31 13.99 -7.86
CA ASP A 112 -20.45 12.55 -8.12
C ASP A 112 -19.78 11.68 -7.05
N PHE A 113 -19.17 12.28 -6.01
CA PHE A 113 -18.51 11.53 -4.94
C PHE A 113 -19.49 10.74 -4.08
N ASP A 114 -19.26 9.44 -3.96
CA ASP A 114 -20.07 8.55 -3.12
C ASP A 114 -19.55 8.47 -1.68
N GLY A 115 -18.23 8.46 -1.53
CA GLY A 115 -17.60 8.01 -0.31
C GLY A 115 -16.10 7.77 -0.46
N TYR A 116 -15.48 7.31 0.62
CA TYR A 116 -14.10 6.89 0.59
C TYR A 116 -13.82 5.67 1.47
N TYR A 117 -12.82 4.89 1.06
CA TYR A 117 -12.22 3.83 1.86
C TYR A 117 -10.91 4.31 2.47
N GLU A 118 -10.76 4.17 3.78
CA GLU A 118 -9.49 4.41 4.46
C GLU A 118 -8.76 3.10 4.68
N TYR A 119 -7.51 3.05 4.24
CA TYR A 119 -6.60 1.92 4.39
C TYR A 119 -5.36 2.32 5.17
N SER A 120 -4.89 1.41 6.03
CA SER A 120 -3.60 1.52 6.68
C SER A 120 -2.96 0.13 6.73
N GLY A 121 -1.63 0.12 6.81
CA GLY A 121 -0.86 -1.10 6.82
C GLY A 121 0.58 -0.83 7.19
N LYS A 122 1.23 -1.80 7.81
CA LYS A 122 2.61 -1.68 8.31
C LYS A 122 3.65 -1.40 7.21
N ASN A 123 3.33 -1.65 5.94
CA ASN A 123 4.23 -1.42 4.80
C ASN A 123 3.89 -0.14 4.01
N LEU A 124 2.94 0.68 4.46
CA LEU A 124 2.56 1.90 3.77
C LEU A 124 3.58 3.03 3.98
N GLY A 125 4.24 3.08 5.15
CA GLY A 125 5.18 4.15 5.52
C GLY A 125 4.50 5.48 5.88
N ILE A 126 3.18 5.54 5.78
CA ILE A 126 2.31 6.70 6.03
C ILE A 126 1.15 6.22 6.91
N LYS A 127 0.53 7.15 7.66
CA LYS A 127 -0.60 6.84 8.55
C LYS A 127 -1.74 6.09 7.86
N SER A 128 -2.22 6.59 6.73
CA SER A 128 -3.26 5.96 5.92
C SER A 128 -3.31 6.52 4.50
N VAL A 129 -4.07 5.84 3.64
CA VAL A 129 -4.47 6.32 2.32
C VAL A 129 -6.01 6.29 2.21
N TYR A 130 -6.56 7.31 1.57
CA TYR A 130 -7.98 7.44 1.26
C TYR A 130 -8.19 7.15 -0.22
N PHE A 131 -9.01 6.16 -0.55
CA PHE A 131 -9.50 5.93 -1.91
C PHE A 131 -10.87 6.58 -2.07
N ILE A 132 -10.95 7.60 -2.91
CA ILE A 132 -12.17 8.36 -3.21
C ILE A 132 -12.95 7.62 -4.29
N MET A 133 -14.24 7.39 -4.04
CA MET A 133 -15.08 6.51 -4.84
C MET A 133 -16.19 7.25 -5.58
N ILE A 134 -16.46 6.81 -6.80
CA ILE A 134 -17.62 7.18 -7.63
C ILE A 134 -18.12 5.92 -8.33
N ASN A 135 -19.41 5.61 -8.20
CA ASN A 135 -20.06 4.39 -8.71
C ASN A 135 -19.23 3.11 -8.46
N ASP A 136 -18.83 2.90 -7.20
CA ASP A 136 -17.98 1.78 -6.75
C ASP A 136 -16.56 1.73 -7.34
N LYS A 137 -16.12 2.78 -8.05
CA LYS A 137 -14.79 2.84 -8.67
C LYS A 137 -13.92 3.91 -8.05
N VAL A 138 -12.62 3.67 -7.99
CA VAL A 138 -11.63 4.65 -7.54
C VAL A 138 -11.58 5.79 -8.54
N PHE A 139 -12.02 6.97 -8.10
CA PHE A 139 -11.83 8.23 -8.81
C PHE A 139 -10.43 8.79 -8.57
N SER A 140 -10.02 8.83 -7.30
CA SER A 140 -8.73 9.36 -6.89
C SER A 140 -8.31 8.75 -5.55
N PHE A 141 -7.11 9.09 -5.08
CA PHE A 141 -6.67 8.75 -3.75
C PHE A 141 -5.72 9.80 -3.18
N LYS A 142 -5.66 9.88 -1.84
CA LYS A 142 -4.84 10.85 -1.11
C LYS A 142 -4.19 10.21 0.11
N PHE A 143 -2.91 10.53 0.33
CA PHE A 143 -2.16 10.06 1.50
C PHE A 143 -2.40 10.96 2.71
N ASN A 144 -2.46 10.36 3.89
CA ASN A 144 -2.69 11.07 5.14
C ASN A 144 -1.38 11.54 5.79
N GLY A 145 -0.99 12.77 5.50
CA GLY A 145 0.10 13.47 6.18
C GLY A 145 1.50 13.07 5.71
N ASP A 146 2.41 13.00 6.68
CA ASP A 146 3.84 12.79 6.48
C ASP A 146 4.24 11.31 6.53
N ILE A 147 5.51 11.03 6.20
CA ILE A 147 6.12 9.72 6.44
C ILE A 147 6.17 9.48 7.96
N VAL A 148 5.62 8.35 8.41
CA VAL A 148 5.59 7.95 9.83
C VAL A 148 6.54 6.80 10.16
N ASP A 149 7.07 6.14 9.13
CA ASP A 149 8.07 5.06 9.26
C ASP A 149 9.10 5.18 8.13
N GLU A 150 10.24 5.80 8.45
CA GLU A 150 11.36 5.97 7.52
C GLU A 150 11.94 4.64 7.04
N SER A 151 11.98 3.61 7.89
CA SER A 151 12.51 2.30 7.49
C SER A 151 11.66 1.65 6.42
N VAL A 152 10.35 1.86 6.46
CA VAL A 152 9.42 1.43 5.41
C VAL A 152 9.55 2.32 4.17
N ALA A 153 9.60 3.64 4.35
CA ALA A 153 9.75 4.60 3.26
C ALA A 153 11.02 4.36 2.42
N GLN A 154 12.15 4.03 3.05
CA GLN A 154 13.40 3.69 2.36
C GLN A 154 13.26 2.48 1.42
N LYS A 155 12.32 1.57 1.71
CA LYS A 155 12.07 0.37 0.89
C LYS A 155 11.08 0.63 -0.25
N ASP A 156 10.20 1.62 -0.14
CA ASP A 156 9.24 1.97 -1.19
C ASP A 156 9.89 2.89 -2.25
N LYS A 157 9.66 2.62 -3.54
CA LYS A 157 10.31 3.33 -4.66
C LYS A 157 10.05 4.83 -4.58
N TYR A 158 8.82 5.24 -4.31
CA TYR A 158 8.41 6.65 -4.38
C TYR A 158 8.68 7.36 -3.07
N LEU A 159 8.41 6.72 -1.93
CA LEU A 159 8.70 7.34 -0.64
C LEU A 159 10.19 7.59 -0.46
N ARG A 160 11.08 6.69 -0.91
CA ARG A 160 12.53 6.91 -0.82
C ARG A 160 13.00 8.17 -1.58
N GLN A 161 12.31 8.56 -2.65
CA GLN A 161 12.69 9.75 -3.43
C GLN A 161 12.34 11.07 -2.76
N ILE A 162 11.48 11.01 -1.72
CA ILE A 162 11.02 12.17 -0.96
C ILE A 162 11.45 12.09 0.50
N LEU A 163 12.36 11.17 0.82
CA LEU A 163 13.13 11.19 2.07
C LEU A 163 14.28 12.17 1.86
N ASP A 164 14.38 13.16 2.74
CA ASP A 164 15.48 14.12 2.77
C ASP A 164 16.86 13.44 2.92
#